data_AF-A0A2M6X8X0-F1
#
_entry.id   AF-A0A2M6X8X0-F1
#
_cell.length_a   1.000
_cell.length_b   1.000
_cell.length_c   1.000
_cell.angle_alpha   90.00
_cell.angle_beta   90.00
_cell.angle_gamma   90.00
#
_symmetry.space_group_name_H-M   'P 1'
#
loop_
_entity.id
_entity.type
_entity.pdbx_description
1 polymer ?
#
loop_
_entity_poly.entity_id
_entity_poly.type
_entity_poly.pdbx_seq_one_letter_code
_entity_poly.pdbx_strand_id
1 'polypeptide(L)'
;VLSGGKKMSTRGGTLIELEELFNQAKEKSKEISQAKNPEASPEELENLAEIIGLGAIIYNDLSQSRNTNIAFDWEKMLSLEGSSAIYLQYSYVRVQSILKKIIATYGEISANTLKKEEMIFADKSEFALAKKLMLFPEVIAKAQKNNSPHYVCVYLEELAQSFNSFYNAVSILKTEERKLRNSRIALISAVALVIKKGLGLLSIKAPEKM
;
A
#
# COMPACT_ATOMS: atom_id res chain seq x y z
N VAL A 1 17.38 7.92 -14.44
CA VAL A 1 18.14 9.17 -14.21
C VAL A 1 18.42 9.24 -12.72
N LEU A 2 19.67 9.43 -12.32
CA LEU A 2 20.06 9.55 -10.92
C LEU A 2 19.49 10.85 -10.31
N SER A 3 19.51 10.94 -8.99
CA SER A 3 19.20 12.15 -8.26
C SER A 3 19.97 13.35 -8.85
N GLY A 4 19.25 14.45 -9.11
CA GLY A 4 19.80 15.65 -9.75
C GLY A 4 19.91 15.60 -11.28
N GLY A 5 19.27 14.65 -11.96
CA GLY A 5 19.16 14.69 -13.44
C GLY A 5 20.32 14.04 -14.20
N LYS A 6 21.31 13.48 -13.49
CA LYS A 6 22.47 12.82 -14.11
C LYS A 6 22.08 11.50 -14.75
N LYS A 7 22.58 11.24 -15.98
CA LYS A 7 22.42 9.94 -16.64
C LYS A 7 23.42 8.94 -16.05
N MET A 8 22.99 7.69 -15.87
CA MET A 8 23.91 6.59 -15.55
C MET A 8 24.83 6.35 -16.76
N SER A 9 26.12 6.21 -16.51
CA SER A 9 27.14 6.03 -17.55
C SER A 9 28.28 5.15 -17.04
N THR A 10 28.61 4.11 -17.80
CA THR A 10 29.79 3.24 -17.55
C THR A 10 31.08 4.02 -17.68
N ARG A 11 31.27 4.75 -18.78
CA ARG A 11 32.47 5.59 -19.01
C ARG A 11 32.58 6.75 -18.03
N GLY A 12 31.45 7.22 -17.50
CA GLY A 12 31.40 8.31 -16.53
C GLY A 12 31.49 7.86 -15.07
N GLY A 13 31.62 6.56 -14.78
CA GLY A 13 31.70 6.04 -13.40
C GLY A 13 30.42 6.26 -12.58
N THR A 14 29.27 6.41 -13.23
CA THR A 14 27.97 6.69 -12.58
C THR A 14 26.97 5.54 -12.77
N LEU A 15 27.46 4.38 -13.21
CA LEU A 15 26.66 3.16 -13.23
C LEU A 15 26.47 2.69 -11.79
N ILE A 16 25.24 2.39 -11.40
CA ILE A 16 24.93 1.68 -10.15
C ILE A 16 24.57 0.26 -10.54
N GLU A 17 25.27 -0.72 -9.96
CA GLU A 17 24.95 -2.12 -10.19
C GLU A 17 23.66 -2.50 -9.46
N LEU A 18 22.89 -3.45 -10.01
CA LEU A 18 21.62 -3.85 -9.41
C LEU A 18 21.80 -4.46 -8.00
N GLU A 19 22.89 -5.20 -7.80
CA GLU A 19 23.24 -5.76 -6.50
C GLU A 19 23.55 -4.66 -5.48
N GLU A 20 24.36 -3.66 -5.87
CA GLU A 20 24.65 -2.50 -5.03
C GLU A 20 23.37 -1.72 -4.69
N LEU A 21 22.52 -1.50 -5.70
CA LEU A 21 21.24 -0.83 -5.52
C LEU A 21 20.35 -1.57 -4.50
N PHE A 22 20.26 -2.89 -4.61
CA PHE A 22 19.49 -3.71 -3.71
C PHE A 22 20.03 -3.66 -2.28
N ASN A 23 21.35 -3.78 -2.12
CA ASN A 23 22.00 -3.71 -0.81
C ASN A 23 21.77 -2.35 -0.14
N GLN A 24 21.90 -1.25 -0.88
CA GLN A 24 21.60 0.10 -0.37
C GLN A 24 20.13 0.27 0.03
N ALA A 25 19.20 -0.25 -0.78
CA ALA A 25 17.77 -0.20 -0.46
C ALA A 25 17.46 -0.97 0.83
N LYS A 26 18.08 -2.13 1.00
CA LYS A 26 17.92 -2.99 2.18
C LYS A 26 18.49 -2.31 3.43
N GLU A 27 19.70 -1.76 3.37
CA GLU A 27 20.32 -1.05 4.49
C GLU A 27 19.45 0.11 4.99
N LYS A 28 19.02 0.99 4.08
CA LYS A 28 18.13 2.12 4.42
C LYS A 28 16.78 1.65 4.96
N SER A 29 16.22 0.57 4.39
CA SER A 29 14.95 0.00 4.85
C SER A 29 15.06 -0.60 6.24
N LYS A 30 16.24 -1.12 6.62
CA LYS A 30 16.51 -1.64 7.96
C LYS A 30 16.50 -0.53 9.00
N GLU A 31 17.10 0.62 8.70
CA GLU A 31 17.05 1.81 9.57
C GLU A 31 15.61 2.26 9.83
N ILE A 32 14.79 2.35 8.76
CA ILE A 32 13.37 2.71 8.86
C ILE A 32 12.60 1.68 9.70
N SER A 33 12.87 0.40 9.47
CA SER A 33 12.23 -0.72 10.17
C SER A 33 12.54 -0.72 11.66
N GLN A 34 13.81 -0.51 12.03
CA GLN A 34 14.28 -0.42 13.42
C GLN A 34 13.66 0.77 14.16
N ALA A 35 13.56 1.93 13.49
CA ALA A 35 12.94 3.12 14.07
C ALA A 35 11.43 2.93 14.37
N LYS A 36 10.74 2.11 13.56
CA LYS A 36 9.32 1.78 13.76
C LYS A 36 9.08 0.61 14.71
N ASN A 37 10.02 -0.33 14.78
CA ASN A 37 9.95 -1.52 15.63
C ASN A 37 11.23 -1.68 16.45
N PRO A 38 11.44 -0.87 17.51
CA PRO A 38 12.66 -0.94 18.32
C PRO A 38 12.92 -2.31 18.95
N GLU A 39 11.84 -3.04 19.23
CA GLU A 39 11.83 -4.35 19.91
C GLU A 39 11.89 -5.54 18.93
N ALA A 40 11.94 -5.31 17.62
CA ALA A 40 11.99 -6.40 16.64
C ALA A 40 13.33 -7.14 16.68
N SER A 41 13.29 -8.46 16.45
CA SER A 41 14.51 -9.25 16.41
C SER A 41 15.37 -8.91 15.18
N PRO A 42 16.69 -9.18 15.20
CA PRO A 42 17.55 -8.97 14.03
C PRO A 42 17.05 -9.67 12.76
N GLU A 43 16.49 -10.88 12.89
CA GLU A 43 15.92 -11.65 11.78
C GLU A 43 14.64 -11.00 11.23
N GLU A 44 13.77 -10.50 12.11
CA GLU A 44 12.55 -9.81 11.72
C GLU A 44 12.85 -8.51 10.96
N LEU A 45 13.84 -7.75 11.45
CA LEU A 45 14.31 -6.53 10.80
C LEU A 45 14.93 -6.82 9.44
N GLU A 46 15.71 -7.89 9.32
CA GLU A 46 16.35 -8.29 8.07
C GLU A 46 15.31 -8.67 7.00
N ASN A 47 14.32 -9.48 7.37
CA ASN A 47 13.23 -9.87 6.48
C ASN A 47 12.37 -8.65 6.09
N LEU A 48 12.08 -7.76 7.05
CA LEU A 48 11.29 -6.56 6.77
C LEU A 48 12.04 -5.60 5.85
N ALA A 49 13.34 -5.39 6.09
CA ALA A 49 14.21 -4.57 5.25
C ALA A 49 14.26 -5.07 3.81
N GLU A 50 14.27 -6.39 3.59
CA GLU A 50 14.24 -7.00 2.27
C GLU A 50 12.91 -6.74 1.54
N ILE A 51 11.79 -6.95 2.23
CA ILE A 51 10.44 -6.72 1.68
C ILE A 51 10.24 -5.24 1.31
N ILE A 52 10.66 -4.34 2.19
CA ILE A 52 10.53 -2.88 2.01
C ILE A 52 11.47 -2.41 0.90
N GLY A 53 12.75 -2.79 0.95
CA GLY A 53 13.76 -2.34 0.00
C GLY A 53 13.45 -2.78 -1.43
N LEU A 54 13.11 -4.06 -1.62
CA LEU A 54 12.70 -4.56 -2.93
C LEU A 54 11.42 -3.89 -3.42
N GLY A 55 10.44 -3.76 -2.53
CA GLY A 55 9.18 -3.07 -2.83
C GLY A 55 9.40 -1.64 -3.30
N ALA A 56 10.29 -0.90 -2.63
CA ALA A 56 10.61 0.48 -2.96
C ALA A 56 11.24 0.61 -4.35
N ILE A 57 12.19 -0.26 -4.71
CA ILE A 57 12.80 -0.29 -6.06
C ILE A 57 11.73 -0.54 -7.12
N ILE A 58 10.92 -1.59 -6.95
CA ILE A 58 9.89 -1.97 -7.91
C ILE A 58 8.83 -0.87 -8.05
N TYR A 59 8.34 -0.33 -6.94
CA TYR A 59 7.31 0.71 -6.96
C TYR A 59 7.82 2.00 -7.60
N ASN A 60 9.08 2.38 -7.35
CA ASN A 60 9.65 3.58 -7.94
C ASN A 60 9.60 3.56 -9.47
N ASP A 61 9.92 2.42 -10.07
CA ASP A 61 9.80 2.22 -11.52
C ASP A 61 8.32 2.22 -11.92
N LEU A 62 7.53 1.30 -11.37
CA LEU A 62 6.17 1.04 -11.82
C LEU A 62 5.20 2.20 -11.60
N SER A 63 5.44 3.08 -10.62
CA SER A 63 4.61 4.26 -10.34
C SER A 63 4.83 5.40 -11.33
N GLN A 64 5.94 5.38 -12.09
CA GLN A 64 6.24 6.40 -13.09
C GLN A 64 5.69 5.98 -14.46
N SER A 65 5.34 6.96 -15.29
CA SER A 65 4.91 6.67 -16.66
C SER A 65 6.09 6.15 -17.46
N ARG A 66 5.90 5.05 -18.19
CA ARG A 66 6.91 4.49 -19.11
C ARG A 66 7.33 5.45 -20.23
N ASN A 67 6.58 6.52 -20.45
CA ASN A 67 6.90 7.57 -21.43
C ASN A 67 7.75 8.70 -20.84
N THR A 68 8.08 8.61 -19.54
CA THR A 68 8.88 9.60 -18.82
C THR A 68 10.19 8.99 -18.35
N ASN A 69 11.18 9.84 -18.07
CA ASN A 69 12.42 9.39 -17.45
C ASN A 69 12.15 8.95 -16.01
N ILE A 70 12.60 7.75 -15.65
CA ILE A 70 12.55 7.29 -14.26
C ILE A 70 13.55 8.11 -13.45
N ALA A 71 13.06 8.85 -12.47
CA ALA A 71 13.89 9.50 -11.47
C ALA A 71 14.18 8.53 -10.33
N PHE A 72 15.45 8.46 -9.92
CA PHE A 72 15.90 7.69 -8.78
C PHE A 72 16.19 8.64 -7.61
N ASP A 73 15.46 8.49 -6.51
CA ASP A 73 15.50 9.38 -5.36
C ASP A 73 15.19 8.58 -4.09
N TRP A 74 16.22 8.33 -3.27
CA TRP A 74 16.10 7.52 -2.07
C TRP A 74 15.06 8.05 -1.08
N GLU A 75 14.93 9.36 -0.93
CA GLU A 75 13.99 9.96 0.02
C GLU A 75 12.55 9.71 -0.44
N LYS A 76 12.28 9.88 -1.73
CA LYS A 76 10.94 9.61 -2.28
C LYS A 76 10.60 8.13 -2.26
N MET A 77 11.54 7.29 -2.68
CA MET A 77 11.34 5.84 -2.78
C MET A 77 11.06 5.19 -1.42
N LEU A 78 11.70 5.70 -0.36
CA LEU A 78 11.60 5.19 0.99
C LEU A 78 10.73 6.09 1.90
N SER A 79 9.92 6.97 1.31
CA SER A 79 9.01 7.81 2.06
C SER A 79 7.92 6.98 2.74
N LEU A 80 7.55 7.35 3.97
CA LEU A 80 6.37 6.79 4.65
C LEU A 80 5.07 7.51 4.28
N GLU A 81 5.15 8.53 3.42
CA GLU A 81 4.04 9.36 2.99
C GLU A 81 3.97 9.42 1.46
N GLY A 82 2.76 9.41 0.92
CA GLY A 82 2.50 9.59 -0.51
C GLY A 82 2.86 8.38 -1.37
N SER A 83 3.35 8.64 -2.58
CA SER A 83 3.58 7.65 -3.65
C SER A 83 4.79 6.75 -3.40
N SER A 84 4.73 5.84 -2.43
CA SER A 84 5.79 4.85 -2.17
C SER A 84 5.24 3.45 -1.86
N ALA A 85 6.10 2.43 -2.03
CA ALA A 85 5.78 1.07 -1.61
C ALA A 85 5.54 0.97 -0.10
N ILE A 86 6.39 1.66 0.68
CA ILE A 86 6.37 1.61 2.14
C ILE A 86 5.05 2.17 2.66
N TYR A 87 4.56 3.26 2.07
CA TYR A 87 3.26 3.84 2.43
C TYR A 87 2.12 2.83 2.23
N LEU A 88 2.10 2.10 1.12
CA LEU A 88 1.08 1.09 0.83
C LEU A 88 1.21 -0.15 1.73
N GLN A 89 2.43 -0.63 1.96
CA GLN A 89 2.72 -1.74 2.87
C GLN A 89 2.29 -1.40 4.31
N TYR A 90 2.64 -0.21 4.79
CA TYR A 90 2.23 0.28 6.10
C TYR A 90 0.72 0.45 6.20
N SER A 91 0.08 1.02 5.17
CA SER A 91 -1.38 1.15 5.10
C SER A 91 -2.07 -0.21 5.19
N TYR A 92 -1.54 -1.23 4.49
CA TYR A 92 -2.03 -2.61 4.59
C TYR A 92 -1.90 -3.19 6.01
N VAL A 93 -0.73 -3.08 6.63
CA VAL A 93 -0.50 -3.55 8.02
C VAL A 93 -1.44 -2.86 9.00
N ARG A 94 -1.66 -1.55 8.85
CA ARG A 94 -2.61 -0.78 9.68
C ARG A 94 -4.03 -1.30 9.52
N VAL A 95 -4.50 -1.51 8.30
CA VAL A 95 -5.83 -2.08 8.02
C VAL A 95 -5.97 -3.46 8.66
N GLN A 96 -4.97 -4.33 8.51
CA GLN A 96 -4.96 -5.66 9.11
C GLN A 96 -5.02 -5.62 10.64
N SER A 97 -4.28 -4.70 11.26
CA SER A 97 -4.28 -4.51 12.71
C SER A 97 -5.64 -4.04 13.24
N ILE A 98 -6.33 -3.19 12.47
CA ILE A 98 -7.71 -2.75 12.76
C ILE A 98 -8.67 -3.92 12.66
N LEU A 99 -8.59 -4.73 11.60
CA LEU A 99 -9.42 -5.92 11.43
C LEU A 99 -9.23 -6.93 12.56
N LYS A 100 -7.99 -7.20 12.97
CA LYS A 100 -7.70 -8.09 14.10
C LYS A 100 -8.43 -7.65 15.37
N LYS A 101 -8.41 -6.35 15.70
CA LYS A 101 -9.13 -5.79 16.86
C LYS A 101 -10.64 -5.94 16.74
N ILE A 102 -11.19 -5.67 15.56
CA ILE A 102 -12.61 -5.80 15.28
C ILE A 102 -13.06 -7.26 15.42
N ILE A 103 -12.32 -8.20 14.81
CA ILE A 103 -12.63 -9.63 14.83
C ILE A 103 -12.60 -10.18 16.26
N ALA A 104 -11.61 -9.77 17.06
CA ALA A 104 -11.55 -10.13 18.47
C ALA A 104 -12.77 -9.66 19.28
N THR A 105 -13.44 -8.58 18.85
CA THR A 105 -14.59 -7.99 19.55
C THR A 105 -15.94 -8.52 19.03
N TYR A 106 -16.08 -8.68 17.72
CA TYR A 106 -17.37 -8.91 17.05
C TYR A 106 -17.43 -10.21 16.24
N GLY A 107 -16.35 -10.99 16.19
CA GLY A 107 -16.21 -12.15 15.32
C GLY A 107 -15.86 -11.79 13.87
N GLU A 108 -15.70 -12.82 13.05
CA GLU A 108 -15.33 -12.64 11.64
C GLU A 108 -16.52 -12.16 10.80
N ILE A 109 -16.38 -10.99 10.18
CA ILE A 109 -17.36 -10.40 9.26
C ILE A 109 -16.60 -9.98 8.00
N SER A 110 -16.94 -10.57 6.86
CA SER A 110 -16.28 -10.28 5.58
C SER A 110 -17.22 -9.63 4.58
N ALA A 111 -16.67 -8.92 3.59
CA ALA A 111 -17.47 -8.36 2.49
C ALA A 111 -18.26 -9.43 1.73
N ASN A 112 -17.79 -10.69 1.70
CA ASN A 112 -18.48 -11.79 1.03
C ASN A 112 -19.68 -12.33 1.81
N THR A 113 -19.81 -11.95 3.09
CA THR A 113 -20.91 -12.40 3.96
C THR A 113 -22.12 -11.46 3.96
N LEU A 114 -21.98 -10.26 3.38
CA LEU A 114 -23.06 -9.27 3.31
C LEU A 114 -23.61 -9.18 1.89
N LYS A 115 -24.93 -9.16 1.77
CA LYS A 115 -25.58 -8.87 0.49
C LYS A 115 -25.51 -7.38 0.20
N LYS A 116 -25.58 -7.00 -1.08
CA LYS A 116 -25.53 -5.58 -1.50
C LYS A 116 -26.63 -4.75 -0.83
N GLU A 117 -27.82 -5.34 -0.66
CA GLU A 117 -29.00 -4.70 -0.06
C GLU A 117 -28.84 -4.47 1.46
N GLU A 118 -27.82 -5.08 2.07
CA GLU A 118 -27.54 -4.98 3.51
C GLU A 118 -26.51 -3.88 3.82
N MET A 119 -25.88 -3.28 2.80
CA MET A 119 -24.89 -2.22 2.95
C MET A 119 -25.56 -0.89 3.29
N ILE A 120 -25.16 -0.30 4.42
CA ILE A 120 -25.63 1.00 4.90
C ILE A 120 -24.47 1.99 4.88
N PHE A 121 -24.74 3.19 4.37
CA PHE A 121 -23.82 4.33 4.38
C PHE A 121 -24.50 5.51 5.09
N ALA A 122 -23.95 5.91 6.23
CA ALA A 122 -24.37 7.04 7.05
C ALA A 122 -23.48 8.28 6.86
N ASP A 123 -22.20 8.10 6.52
CA ASP A 123 -21.26 9.19 6.24
C ASP A 123 -20.78 9.17 4.77
N LYS A 124 -20.52 10.36 4.22
CA LYS A 124 -20.06 10.52 2.83
C LYS A 124 -18.75 9.78 2.53
N SER A 125 -17.86 9.64 3.51
CA SER A 125 -16.57 8.94 3.36
C SER A 125 -16.75 7.44 3.10
N GLU A 126 -17.81 6.84 3.64
CA GLU A 126 -18.11 5.41 3.48
C GLU A 126 -18.51 5.12 2.03
N PHE A 127 -19.39 5.97 1.48
CA PHE A 127 -19.82 5.85 0.10
C PHE A 127 -18.70 6.19 -0.89
N ALA A 128 -17.86 7.19 -0.57
CA ALA A 128 -16.67 7.50 -1.37
C ALA A 128 -15.70 6.31 -1.42
N LEU A 129 -15.44 5.68 -0.28
CA LEU A 129 -14.58 4.49 -0.20
C LEU A 129 -15.17 3.31 -0.98
N ALA A 130 -16.48 3.07 -0.86
CA ALA A 130 -17.18 2.02 -1.60
C ALA A 130 -17.04 2.22 -3.12
N LYS A 131 -17.28 3.45 -3.61
CA LYS A 131 -17.07 3.79 -5.02
C LYS A 131 -15.63 3.54 -5.46
N LYS A 132 -14.65 3.95 -4.65
CA LYS A 132 -13.24 3.73 -4.97
C LYS A 132 -12.93 2.25 -5.15
N LEU A 133 -13.38 1.41 -4.22
CA LEU A 133 -13.20 -0.05 -4.28
C LEU A 133 -13.80 -0.67 -5.56
N MET A 134 -14.96 -0.18 -6.00
CA MET A 134 -15.61 -0.67 -7.22
C MET A 134 -14.82 -0.40 -8.50
N LEU A 135 -13.93 0.62 -8.52
CA LEU A 135 -13.15 0.98 -9.70
C LEU A 135 -11.95 0.05 -9.94
N PHE A 136 -11.59 -0.82 -8.98
CA PHE A 136 -10.39 -1.65 -9.10
C PHE A 136 -10.32 -2.49 -10.40
N PRO A 137 -11.37 -3.21 -10.83
CA PRO A 137 -11.34 -3.99 -12.06
C PRO A 137 -11.13 -3.10 -13.31
N GLU A 138 -11.74 -1.92 -13.34
CA GLU A 138 -11.60 -0.96 -14.44
C GLU A 138 -10.18 -0.39 -14.51
N VAL A 139 -9.57 -0.11 -13.36
CA VAL A 139 -8.16 0.32 -13.27
C VAL A 139 -7.23 -0.76 -13.81
N ILE A 140 -7.45 -2.03 -13.47
CA ILE A 140 -6.66 -3.15 -14.00
C ILE A 140 -6.82 -3.25 -15.52
N ALA A 141 -8.05 -3.21 -16.04
CA ALA A 141 -8.31 -3.26 -17.47
C ALA A 141 -7.66 -2.08 -18.21
N LYS A 142 -7.68 -0.88 -17.62
CA LYS A 142 -6.99 0.30 -18.15
C LYS A 142 -5.48 0.12 -18.14
N ALA A 143 -4.90 -0.39 -17.05
CA ALA A 143 -3.47 -0.66 -16.93
C ALA A 143 -3.00 -1.68 -17.98
N GLN A 144 -3.76 -2.77 -18.16
CA GLN A 144 -3.50 -3.79 -19.17
C GLN A 144 -3.58 -3.21 -20.58
N LYS A 145 -4.69 -2.54 -20.94
CA LYS A 145 -4.89 -1.97 -22.28
C LYS A 145 -3.76 -1.01 -22.70
N ASN A 146 -3.22 -0.26 -21.75
CA ASN A 146 -2.17 0.73 -22.01
C ASN A 146 -0.76 0.25 -21.67
N ASN A 147 -0.58 -1.01 -21.27
CA ASN A 147 0.70 -1.55 -20.76
C ASN A 147 1.35 -0.60 -19.74
N SER A 148 0.57 -0.15 -18.78
CA SER A 148 0.86 1.01 -17.92
C SER A 148 0.54 0.70 -16.46
N PRO A 149 1.45 0.05 -15.70
CA PRO A 149 1.24 -0.34 -14.32
C PRO A 149 1.08 0.84 -13.36
N HIS A 150 1.57 2.03 -13.70
CA HIS A 150 1.44 3.24 -12.87
C HIS A 150 -0.02 3.59 -12.53
N TYR A 151 -0.99 3.22 -13.38
CA TYR A 151 -2.41 3.40 -13.05
C TYR A 151 -2.83 2.61 -11.81
N VAL A 152 -2.25 1.42 -11.59
CA VAL A 152 -2.51 0.61 -10.40
C VAL A 152 -1.85 1.26 -9.19
N CYS A 153 -0.61 1.75 -9.30
CA CYS A 153 0.09 2.45 -8.22
C CYS A 153 -0.71 3.67 -7.72
N VAL A 154 -1.10 4.56 -8.64
CA VAL A 154 -1.90 5.76 -8.33
C VAL A 154 -3.23 5.36 -7.65
N TYR A 155 -3.92 4.36 -8.20
CA TYR A 155 -5.18 3.90 -7.62
C TYR A 155 -5.02 3.38 -6.18
N LEU A 156 -3.97 2.60 -5.90
CA LEU A 156 -3.73 2.03 -4.57
C LEU A 156 -3.41 3.12 -3.56
N GLU A 157 -2.64 4.13 -3.96
CA GLU A 157 -2.36 5.29 -3.12
C GLU A 157 -3.63 6.05 -2.78
N GLU A 158 -4.44 6.38 -3.79
CA GLU A 158 -5.72 7.08 -3.60
C GLU A 158 -6.71 6.24 -2.76
N LEU A 159 -6.68 4.91 -2.87
CA LEU A 159 -7.48 4.01 -2.04
C LEU A 159 -7.03 4.04 -0.58
N ALA A 160 -5.71 4.00 -0.32
CA ALA A 160 -5.17 4.10 1.02
C ALA A 160 -5.49 5.46 1.66
N GLN A 161 -5.40 6.56 0.90
CA GLN A 161 -5.83 7.90 1.33
C GLN A 161 -7.34 7.94 1.65
N SER A 162 -8.18 7.41 0.76
CA SER A 162 -9.63 7.34 0.97
C SER A 162 -9.99 6.51 2.21
N PHE A 163 -9.25 5.42 2.47
CA PHE A 163 -9.42 4.63 3.69
C PHE A 163 -9.05 5.44 4.94
N ASN A 164 -7.94 6.18 4.93
CA ASN A 164 -7.55 7.03 6.05
C ASN A 164 -8.62 8.10 6.34
N SER A 165 -9.18 8.74 5.31
CA SER A 165 -10.28 9.71 5.48
C SER A 165 -11.52 9.06 6.10
N PHE A 166 -11.93 7.88 5.61
CA PHE A 166 -13.03 7.12 6.18
C PHE A 166 -12.79 6.75 7.65
N TYR A 167 -11.61 6.20 7.97
CA TYR A 167 -11.30 5.75 9.33
C TYR A 167 -11.22 6.91 10.33
N ASN A 168 -10.84 8.10 9.89
CA ASN A 168 -10.83 9.31 10.72
C ASN A 168 -12.24 9.91 10.90
N ALA A 169 -13.13 9.75 9.91
CA ALA A 169 -14.46 10.34 9.91
C ALA A 169 -15.46 9.53 10.75
N VAL A 170 -15.34 8.21 10.81
CA VAL A 170 -16.32 7.34 11.47
C VAL A 170 -15.70 6.41 12.52
N SER A 171 -16.41 6.21 13.62
CA SER A 171 -16.02 5.21 14.62
C SER A 171 -16.61 3.85 14.31
N ILE A 172 -15.81 2.79 14.25
CA ILE A 172 -16.30 1.42 14.03
C ILE A 172 -16.69 0.77 15.36
N LEU A 173 -15.80 0.81 16.36
CA LEU A 173 -16.01 0.15 17.67
C LEU A 173 -17.15 0.78 18.48
N LYS A 174 -17.47 2.06 18.26
CA LYS A 174 -18.57 2.74 18.95
C LYS A 174 -19.89 2.72 18.16
N THR A 175 -19.95 1.99 17.03
CA THR A 175 -21.20 1.87 16.26
C THR A 175 -22.14 0.87 16.93
N GLU A 176 -23.21 1.36 17.53
CA GLU A 176 -24.23 0.52 18.17
C GLU A 176 -25.05 -0.26 17.13
N GLU A 177 -25.48 0.41 16.06
CA GLU A 177 -26.29 -0.20 15.01
C GLU A 177 -25.50 -1.29 14.27
N ARG A 178 -25.92 -2.55 14.46
CA ARG A 178 -25.23 -3.73 13.93
C ARG A 178 -25.06 -3.71 12.41
N LYS A 179 -26.08 -3.27 11.66
CA LYS A 179 -26.03 -3.27 10.18
C LYS A 179 -25.01 -2.25 9.65
N LEU A 180 -25.01 -1.04 10.20
CA LEU A 180 -24.02 -0.01 9.87
C LEU A 180 -22.60 -0.46 10.26
N ARG A 181 -22.44 -1.03 11.46
CA ARG A 181 -21.14 -1.57 11.91
C ARG A 181 -20.62 -2.64 10.94
N ASN A 182 -21.48 -3.59 10.57
CA ASN A 182 -21.12 -4.66 9.63
C ASN A 182 -20.73 -4.10 8.25
N SER A 183 -21.44 -3.08 7.76
CA SER A 183 -21.10 -2.39 6.50
C SER A 183 -19.71 -1.74 6.56
N ARG A 184 -19.39 -1.06 7.66
CA ARG A 184 -18.05 -0.50 7.90
C ARG A 184 -16.96 -1.57 7.91
N ILE A 185 -17.19 -2.68 8.61
CA ILE A 185 -16.24 -3.79 8.69
C ILE A 185 -16.01 -4.40 7.30
N ALA A 186 -17.08 -4.57 6.51
CA ALA A 186 -16.98 -5.05 5.13
C ALA A 186 -16.12 -4.15 4.24
N LEU A 187 -16.26 -2.82 4.35
CA LEU A 187 -15.42 -1.87 3.63
C LEU A 187 -13.95 -2.03 4.02
N ILE A 188 -13.63 -2.14 5.31
CA ILE A 188 -12.25 -2.33 5.79
C ILE A 188 -11.67 -3.65 5.24
N SER A 189 -12.44 -4.74 5.29
CA SER A 189 -12.04 -6.04 4.75
C SER A 189 -11.80 -5.97 3.23
N ALA A 190 -12.64 -5.24 2.49
CA ALA A 190 -12.47 -5.04 1.07
C ALA A 190 -11.22 -4.21 0.74
N VAL A 191 -10.92 -3.16 1.51
CA VAL A 191 -9.67 -2.39 1.39
C VAL A 191 -8.45 -3.28 1.58
N ALA A 192 -8.42 -4.10 2.62
CA ALA A 192 -7.32 -5.03 2.87
C ALA A 192 -7.08 -5.97 1.69
N LEU A 193 -8.17 -6.54 1.16
CA LEU A 193 -8.13 -7.45 0.01
C LEU A 193 -7.61 -6.76 -1.25
N VAL A 194 -8.12 -5.57 -1.56
CA VAL A 194 -7.74 -4.83 -2.77
C VAL A 194 -6.29 -4.35 -2.69
N ILE A 195 -5.84 -3.84 -1.55
CA ILE A 195 -4.43 -3.43 -1.38
C ILE A 195 -3.51 -4.64 -1.55
N LYS A 196 -3.82 -5.77 -0.91
CA LYS A 196 -3.01 -7.00 -1.04
C LYS A 196 -2.94 -7.49 -2.49
N LYS A 197 -4.09 -7.53 -3.18
CA LYS A 197 -4.15 -7.95 -4.59
C LYS A 197 -3.40 -6.97 -5.50
N GLY A 198 -3.56 -5.67 -5.29
CA GLY A 198 -2.87 -4.64 -6.06
C GLY A 198 -1.35 -4.70 -5.90
N LEU A 199 -0.85 -4.81 -4.68
CA LEU A 199 0.57 -5.02 -4.42
C LEU A 199 1.08 -6.31 -5.07
N GLY A 200 0.31 -7.40 -4.98
CA GLY A 200 0.64 -8.67 -5.64
C GLY A 200 0.72 -8.57 -7.18
N LEU A 201 -0.16 -7.80 -7.82
CA LEU A 201 -0.10 -7.52 -9.26
C LEU A 201 1.16 -6.76 -9.67
N LEU A 202 1.71 -5.95 -8.76
CA LEU A 202 2.96 -5.21 -8.93
C LEU A 202 4.19 -6.02 -8.50
N SER A 203 4.02 -7.28 -8.08
CA SER A 203 5.08 -8.12 -7.50
C SER A 203 5.71 -7.53 -6.23
N ILE A 204 4.97 -6.69 -5.51
CA ILE A 204 5.40 -6.12 -4.23
C ILE A 204 4.79 -6.95 -3.10
N LYS A 205 5.64 -7.47 -2.22
CA LYS A 205 5.18 -8.21 -1.03
C LYS A 205 4.60 -7.23 0.00
N ALA A 206 3.49 -7.63 0.62
CA ALA A 206 2.93 -6.91 1.76
C ALA A 206 3.37 -7.60 3.06
N PRO A 207 4.08 -6.93 3.98
CA PRO A 207 4.50 -7.52 5.23
C PRO A 207 3.30 -7.80 6.14
N GLU A 208 3.45 -8.75 7.07
CA GLU A 208 2.42 -9.08 8.05
C GLU A 208 2.40 -8.12 9.25
N LYS A 209 3.57 -7.53 9.55
CA LYS A 209 3.80 -6.53 10.58
C LYS A 209 4.86 -5.52 10.13
N MET A 210 4.74 -4.29 10.61
CA MET A 210 5.59 -3.12 10.37
C MET A 210 5.47 -2.16 11.53
#